data_AF-A0A225D4B6-F1
#
_entry.id   AF-A0A225D4B6-F1
#
_cell.length_a   1.000
_cell.length_b   1.000
_cell.length_c   1.000
_cell.angle_alpha   90.00
_cell.angle_beta   90.00
_cell.angle_gamma   90.00
#
_symmetry.space_group_name_H-M   'P 1'
#
loop_
_entity.id
_entity.type
_entity.pdbx_description
1 polymer ?
#
loop_
_entity_poly.entity_id
_entity_poly.type
_entity_poly.pdbx_seq_one_letter_code
_entity_poly.pdbx_strand_id
1 'polypeptide(L)'
;MQKKPIPSDDEILKATRVLVDACHGRAWNTGWYHDPRTGEEVQRNWGEIFALIHSEISEALEGHRKSLMADKLPHRGMVPVELFDAVIRIFDTIGREFPDDVPALLEKTRFNDRRADHKPENRLLANGKKF
;
A
#
# COMPACT_ATOMS: atom_id res chain seq x y z
N MET A 1 -9.42 13.89 23.37
CA MET A 1 -8.50 12.90 22.78
C MET A 1 -7.19 13.59 22.45
N GLN A 2 -6.05 12.99 22.81
CA GLN A 2 -4.74 13.51 22.40
C GLN A 2 -4.60 13.38 20.88
N LYS A 3 -4.34 14.49 20.19
CA LYS A 3 -4.05 14.47 18.76
C LYS A 3 -2.66 13.88 18.55
N LYS A 4 -2.51 12.99 17.57
CA LYS A 4 -1.19 12.49 17.15
C LYS A 4 -0.51 13.55 16.28
N PRO A 5 0.82 13.70 16.36
CA PRO A 5 1.55 14.56 15.44
C PRO A 5 1.41 14.05 14.01
N ILE A 6 1.29 14.97 13.05
CA ILE A 6 1.31 14.69 11.62
C ILE A 6 2.63 15.29 11.09
N PRO A 7 3.47 14.51 10.38
CA PRO A 7 4.68 15.05 9.75
C PRO A 7 4.34 16.14 8.73
N SER A 8 5.34 16.95 8.37
CA SER A 8 5.19 17.95 7.31
C SER A 8 4.92 17.32 5.95
N ASP A 9 4.33 18.09 5.03
CA ASP A 9 4.11 17.65 3.65
C ASP A 9 5.40 17.17 2.99
N ASP A 10 6.50 17.91 3.17
CA ASP A 10 7.80 17.61 2.57
C ASP A 10 8.36 16.29 3.11
N GLU A 11 8.22 16.03 4.41
CA GLU A 11 8.62 14.75 5.02
C GLU A 11 7.79 13.60 4.46
N ILE A 12 6.47 13.77 4.33
CA ILE A 12 5.57 12.76 3.78
C ILE A 12 5.95 12.46 2.34
N LEU A 13 6.03 13.48 1.48
CA LEU A 13 6.33 13.31 0.06
C LEU A 13 7.71 12.69 -0.17
N LYS A 14 8.72 13.15 0.58
CA LYS A 14 10.06 12.58 0.50
C LYS A 14 10.06 11.11 0.91
N ALA A 15 9.42 10.77 2.02
CA ALA A 15 9.34 9.38 2.48
C ALA A 15 8.58 8.50 1.47
N THR A 16 7.46 8.96 0.93
CA THR A 16 6.69 8.20 -0.06
C THR A 16 7.49 7.95 -1.33
N ARG A 17 8.18 8.96 -1.88
CA ARG A 17 9.04 8.79 -3.07
C ARG A 17 10.13 7.75 -2.81
N VAL A 18 10.84 7.86 -1.68
CA VAL A 18 11.87 6.89 -1.30
C VAL A 18 11.33 5.47 -1.23
N LEU A 19 10.13 5.27 -0.67
CA LEU A 19 9.53 3.94 -0.57
C LEU A 19 9.07 3.41 -1.93
N VAL A 20 8.47 4.26 -2.77
CA VAL A 20 8.09 3.93 -4.15
C VAL A 20 9.31 3.50 -4.97
N ASP A 21 10.37 4.31 -4.97
CA ASP A 21 11.61 4.02 -5.69
C ASP A 21 12.26 2.74 -5.19
N ALA A 22 12.27 2.52 -3.87
CA ALA A 22 12.85 1.33 -3.27
C ALA A 22 12.08 0.05 -3.64
N CYS A 23 10.75 0.09 -3.63
CA CYS A 23 9.91 -1.05 -4.00
C CYS A 23 10.01 -1.35 -5.49
N HIS A 24 9.81 -0.33 -6.34
CA HIS A 24 9.86 -0.50 -7.78
C HIS A 24 11.25 -0.90 -8.27
N GLY A 25 12.30 -0.22 -7.79
CA GLY A 25 13.68 -0.54 -8.14
C GLY A 25 14.07 -1.99 -7.79
N ARG A 26 13.56 -2.54 -6.68
CA ARG A 26 13.79 -3.95 -6.32
C ARG A 26 13.06 -4.91 -7.27
N ALA A 27 11.81 -4.63 -7.60
CA ALA A 27 11.05 -5.45 -8.56
C ALA A 27 11.71 -5.42 -9.95
N TRP A 28 12.09 -4.22 -10.42
CA TRP A 28 12.81 -4.01 -11.67
C TRP A 28 14.11 -4.81 -11.72
N ASN A 29 14.97 -4.63 -10.71
CA ASN A 29 16.29 -5.27 -10.64
C ASN A 29 16.22 -6.80 -10.47
N THR A 30 15.08 -7.32 -9.99
CA THR A 30 14.86 -8.78 -9.89
C THR A 30 14.17 -9.37 -11.13
N GLY A 31 13.94 -8.55 -12.16
CA GLY A 31 13.44 -9.01 -13.46
C GLY A 31 11.92 -9.10 -13.57
N TRP A 32 11.14 -8.56 -12.62
CA TRP A 32 9.68 -8.61 -12.68
C TRP A 32 9.07 -7.92 -13.91
N TYR A 33 9.83 -7.01 -14.52
CA TYR A 33 9.44 -6.25 -15.70
C TYR A 33 10.25 -6.62 -16.93
N HIS A 34 10.98 -7.74 -16.91
CA HIS A 34 11.74 -8.21 -18.07
C HIS A 34 11.40 -9.66 -18.39
N ASP A 35 11.30 -9.99 -19.67
CA ASP A 35 11.21 -11.38 -20.11
C ASP A 35 12.50 -12.10 -19.71
N PRO A 36 12.42 -13.23 -18.97
CA PRO A 36 13.61 -13.91 -18.45
C PRO A 36 14.47 -14.58 -19.52
N ARG A 37 13.96 -14.73 -20.76
CA ARG A 37 14.68 -15.32 -21.89
C ARG A 37 15.33 -14.25 -22.76
N THR A 38 14.63 -13.15 -23.03
CA THR A 38 15.13 -12.10 -23.94
C THR A 38 15.76 -10.92 -23.20
N GLY A 39 15.39 -10.70 -21.93
CA GLY A 39 15.77 -9.52 -21.17
C GLY A 39 15.02 -8.25 -21.60
N GLU A 40 14.08 -8.36 -22.55
CA GLU A 40 13.28 -7.23 -23.00
C GLU A 40 12.23 -6.86 -21.96
N GLU A 41 11.91 -5.58 -21.88
CA GLU A 41 10.89 -5.09 -20.97
C GLU A 41 9.51 -5.64 -21.33
N VAL A 42 8.74 -6.05 -20.32
CA VAL A 42 7.37 -6.56 -20.49
C VAL A 42 6.36 -5.67 -19.78
N GLN A 43 5.24 -5.44 -20.44
CA GLN A 43 4.08 -4.84 -19.79
C GLN A 43 3.31 -5.92 -19.03
N ARG A 44 3.11 -5.68 -17.74
CA ARG A 44 2.38 -6.60 -16.87
C ARG A 44 0.86 -6.44 -17.04
N ASN A 45 0.13 -7.53 -16.80
CA ASN A 45 -1.32 -7.52 -16.87
C ASN A 45 -1.93 -6.88 -15.61
N TRP A 46 -2.82 -5.90 -15.78
CA TRP A 46 -3.50 -5.22 -14.66
C TRP A 46 -4.31 -6.15 -13.75
N GLY A 47 -4.96 -7.17 -14.32
CA GLY A 47 -5.69 -8.17 -13.55
C GLY A 47 -4.77 -8.98 -12.63
N GLU A 48 -3.59 -9.36 -13.11
CA GLU A 48 -2.57 -10.04 -12.30
C GLU A 48 -2.01 -9.13 -11.20
N ILE A 49 -1.72 -7.87 -11.52
CA ILE A 49 -1.25 -6.88 -10.54
C ILE A 49 -2.25 -6.73 -9.39
N PHE A 50 -3.53 -6.52 -9.72
CA PHE A 50 -4.56 -6.38 -8.68
C PHE A 50 -4.81 -7.67 -7.92
N ALA A 51 -4.78 -8.83 -8.59
CA ALA A 51 -4.93 -10.12 -7.93
C ALA A 51 -3.80 -10.38 -6.92
N LEU A 52 -2.56 -9.99 -7.24
CA LEU A 52 -1.42 -10.09 -6.29
C LEU A 52 -1.62 -9.19 -5.07
N ILE A 53 -2.08 -7.94 -5.25
CA ILE A 53 -2.37 -7.07 -4.10
C ILE A 53 -3.48 -7.68 -3.23
N HIS A 54 -4.53 -8.23 -3.85
CA HIS A 54 -5.62 -8.88 -3.14
C HIS A 54 -5.17 -10.15 -2.39
N SER A 55 -4.22 -10.91 -2.93
CA SER A 55 -3.72 -12.10 -2.26
C SER A 55 -3.01 -11.75 -0.96
N GLU A 56 -2.14 -10.74 -0.94
CA GLU A 56 -1.43 -10.36 0.30
C GLU A 56 -2.42 -9.89 1.40
N ILE A 57 -3.48 -9.16 1.02
CA ILE A 57 -4.54 -8.76 1.96
C ILE A 57 -5.32 -9.97 2.48
N SER A 58 -5.53 -10.98 1.64
CA SER A 58 -6.21 -12.23 2.03
C SER A 58 -5.34 -13.08 2.97
N GLU A 59 -4.02 -13.09 2.76
CA GLU A 59 -3.06 -13.74 3.68
C GLU A 59 -3.03 -13.02 5.04
N ALA A 60 -3.07 -11.68 5.06
CA ALA A 60 -3.21 -10.94 6.32
C ALA A 60 -4.50 -11.32 7.07
N LEU A 61 -5.63 -11.45 6.37
CA LEU A 61 -6.89 -11.90 6.97
C LEU A 61 -6.76 -13.33 7.54
N GLU A 62 -6.12 -14.23 6.82
CA GLU A 62 -5.87 -15.60 7.26
C GLU A 62 -4.98 -15.64 8.50
N GLY A 63 -3.91 -14.86 8.49
CA GLY A 63 -3.00 -14.69 9.62
C GLY A 63 -3.72 -14.17 10.87
N HIS A 64 -4.64 -13.21 10.71
CA HIS A 64 -5.49 -12.75 11.80
C HIS A 64 -6.46 -13.85 12.29
N ARG A 65 -7.13 -14.54 11.37
CA ARG A 65 -8.12 -15.57 11.68
C ARG A 65 -7.54 -16.74 12.48
N LYS A 66 -6.28 -17.09 12.22
CA LYS A 66 -5.60 -18.25 12.81
C LYS A 66 -4.48 -17.88 13.79
N SER A 67 -4.23 -16.60 14.05
CA SER A 67 -3.11 -16.12 14.87
C SER A 67 -1.75 -16.67 14.42
N LEU A 68 -1.47 -16.61 13.11
CA LEU A 68 -0.27 -17.21 12.51
C LEU A 68 0.96 -16.30 12.60
N MET A 69 2.13 -16.94 12.59
CA MET A 69 3.41 -16.32 12.30
C MET A 69 3.65 -16.27 10.79
N ALA A 70 4.42 -15.29 10.31
CA ALA A 70 4.70 -15.15 8.88
C ALA A 70 5.63 -16.26 8.38
N ASP A 71 5.34 -16.88 7.24
CA ASP A 71 6.14 -17.98 6.71
C ASP A 71 7.56 -17.54 6.31
N LYS A 72 7.66 -16.37 5.66
CA LYS A 72 8.93 -15.78 5.20
C LYS A 72 9.73 -15.14 6.35
N LEU A 73 9.07 -14.73 7.43
CA LEU A 73 9.66 -14.09 8.61
C LEU A 73 9.10 -14.71 9.91
N PRO A 74 9.46 -15.96 10.27
CA PRO A 74 8.79 -16.74 11.32
C PRO A 74 8.84 -16.15 12.73
N HIS A 75 9.66 -15.12 12.95
CA HIS A 75 9.77 -14.37 14.21
C HIS A 75 8.78 -13.19 14.30
N ARG A 76 7.98 -12.94 13.26
CA ARG A 76 6.96 -11.88 13.21
C ARG A 76 5.58 -12.48 13.00
N GLY A 77 4.56 -11.86 13.58
CA GLY A 77 3.17 -12.20 13.26
C GLY A 77 2.89 -12.00 11.77
N MET A 78 2.04 -12.84 11.19
CA MET A 78 1.72 -12.84 9.75
C MET A 78 1.07 -11.51 9.33
N VAL A 79 0.08 -11.03 10.09
CA VAL A 79 -0.69 -9.82 9.75
C VAL A 79 0.17 -8.61 9.36
N PRO A 80 1.09 -8.11 10.21
CA PRO A 80 1.91 -6.96 9.83
C PRO A 80 2.82 -7.23 8.65
N VAL A 81 3.30 -8.47 8.46
CA VAL A 81 4.18 -8.82 7.33
C VAL A 81 3.41 -8.74 6.03
N GLU A 82 2.23 -9.35 5.94
CA GLU A 82 1.45 -9.36 4.69
C GLU A 82 0.80 -8.00 4.37
N LEU A 83 0.49 -7.18 5.39
CA LEU A 83 0.13 -5.78 5.16
C LEU A 83 1.28 -4.99 4.50
N PHE A 84 2.53 -5.25 4.90
CA PHE A 84 3.68 -4.65 4.23
C PHE A 84 3.96 -5.27 2.86
N ASP A 85 3.68 -6.55 2.64
CA ASP A 85 3.78 -7.16 1.31
C ASP A 85 2.78 -6.48 0.35
N ALA A 86 1.55 -6.23 0.79
CA ALA A 86 0.57 -5.44 0.03
C ALA A 86 1.08 -4.01 -0.28
N VAL A 87 1.70 -3.33 0.68
CA VAL A 87 2.30 -2.00 0.47
C VAL A 87 3.43 -2.06 -0.56
N ILE A 88 4.27 -3.09 -0.53
CA ILE A 88 5.34 -3.29 -1.51
C ILE A 88 4.75 -3.43 -2.91
N ARG A 89 3.70 -4.24 -3.09
CA ARG A 89 3.00 -4.38 -4.39
C ARG A 89 2.42 -3.06 -4.89
N ILE A 90 1.79 -2.29 -4.00
CA ILE A 90 1.19 -1.00 -4.33
C ILE A 90 2.28 0.01 -4.75
N PHE A 91 3.36 0.11 -3.98
CA PHE A 91 4.45 1.04 -4.26
C PHE A 91 5.27 0.67 -5.50
N ASP A 92 5.48 -0.62 -5.76
CA ASP A 92 6.02 -1.08 -7.04
C ASP A 92 5.13 -0.65 -8.22
N THR A 93 3.82 -0.90 -8.12
CA THR A 93 2.85 -0.52 -9.17
C THR A 93 2.82 0.99 -9.39
N ILE A 94 2.84 1.80 -8.32
CA ILE A 94 2.91 3.27 -8.43
C ILE A 94 4.22 3.70 -9.09
N GLY A 95 5.36 3.15 -8.68
CA GLY A 95 6.65 3.51 -9.25
C GLY A 95 6.76 3.17 -10.74
N ARG A 96 6.11 2.08 -11.16
CA ARG A 96 6.05 1.66 -12.56
C ARG A 96 5.10 2.53 -13.40
N GLU A 97 3.84 2.63 -12.97
CA GLU A 97 2.75 3.11 -13.82
C GLU A 97 2.37 4.57 -13.56
N PHE A 98 2.70 5.10 -12.37
CA PHE A 98 2.28 6.44 -11.90
C PHE A 98 3.37 7.20 -11.12
N PRO A 99 4.64 7.24 -11.58
CA PRO A 99 5.74 7.84 -10.83
C PRO A 99 5.53 9.34 -10.53
N ASP A 100 4.81 10.05 -11.40
CA ASP A 100 4.52 11.48 -11.23
C ASP A 100 3.33 11.75 -10.28
N ASP A 101 2.50 10.74 -10.00
CA ASP A 101 1.30 10.88 -9.17
C ASP A 101 1.54 10.61 -7.68
N VAL A 102 2.80 10.44 -7.25
CA VAL A 102 3.14 10.32 -5.81
C VAL A 102 2.51 11.42 -4.93
N PRO A 103 2.39 12.69 -5.36
CA PRO A 103 1.68 13.73 -4.60
C PRO A 103 0.21 13.44 -4.29
N ALA A 104 -0.45 12.53 -5.04
CA ALA A 104 -1.84 12.16 -4.82
C ALA A 104 -2.10 11.61 -3.40
N LEU A 105 -1.10 10.99 -2.76
CA LEU A 105 -1.22 10.57 -1.36
C LEU A 105 -1.51 11.77 -0.45
N LEU A 106 -0.75 12.85 -0.58
CA LEU A 106 -0.89 14.05 0.24
C LEU A 106 -2.22 14.76 -0.03
N GLU A 107 -2.59 14.88 -1.30
CA GLU A 107 -3.87 15.47 -1.69
C GLU A 107 -5.05 14.68 -1.10
N LYS A 108 -4.98 13.34 -1.17
CA LYS A 108 -6.03 12.47 -0.66
C LYS A 108 -6.13 12.50 0.86
N THR A 109 -5.01 12.52 1.59
CA THR A 109 -5.02 12.60 3.06
C THR A 109 -5.58 13.94 3.54
N ARG A 110 -5.19 15.06 2.90
CA ARG A 110 -5.77 16.39 3.18
C ARG A 110 -7.26 16.47 2.93
N PHE A 111 -7.72 15.87 1.82
CA PHE A 111 -9.14 15.75 1.56
C PHE A 111 -9.84 14.94 2.66
N ASN A 112 -9.25 13.80 3.07
CA ASN A 112 -9.81 12.95 4.12
C ASN A 112 -9.93 13.66 5.47
N ASP A 113 -8.99 14.54 5.83
CA ASP A 113 -9.02 15.34 7.07
C ASP A 113 -10.23 16.29 7.14
N ARG A 114 -10.70 16.73 5.98
CA ARG A 114 -11.83 17.68 5.85
C ARG A 114 -13.13 17.00 5.44
N ARG A 115 -13.10 15.69 5.20
CA ARG A 115 -14.20 14.92 4.63
C ARG A 115 -15.38 14.86 5.60
N ALA A 116 -16.55 15.29 5.14
CA ALA A 116 -17.72 15.49 6.01
C ALA A 116 -18.18 14.19 6.71
N ASP A 117 -18.33 13.07 6.00
CA ASP A 117 -18.78 11.78 6.54
C ASP A 117 -17.78 11.10 7.50
N HIS A 118 -16.56 11.62 7.60
CA HIS A 118 -15.57 11.16 8.58
C HIS A 118 -15.62 11.94 9.89
N LYS A 119 -16.38 13.05 9.95
CA LYS A 119 -16.60 13.78 11.20
C LYS A 119 -17.36 12.88 12.18
N PRO A 120 -16.96 12.83 13.46
CA PRO A 120 -17.65 12.02 14.47
C PRO A 120 -19.16 12.29 14.51
N GLU A 121 -19.55 13.55 14.40
CA GLU A 121 -20.94 14.01 14.35
C GLU A 121 -21.74 13.32 13.23
N ASN A 122 -21.14 13.16 12.05
CA ASN A 122 -21.80 12.54 10.89
C ASN A 122 -21.79 11.00 10.95
N ARG A 123 -20.83 10.39 11.67
CA ARG A 123 -20.84 8.94 11.93
C ARG A 123 -21.93 8.53 12.90
N LEU A 124 -22.34 9.41 13.81
CA LEU A 124 -23.38 9.17 14.81
C LEU A 124 -24.81 9.29 14.26
N LEU A 125 -24.99 9.83 13.04
CA LEU A 125 -26.29 9.89 12.38
C LEU A 125 -26.82 8.49 12.05
N ALA A 126 -28.14 8.32 11.95
CA ALA A 126 -28.77 7.03 11.68
C ALA A 126 -28.23 6.32 10.41
N ASN A 127 -27.82 7.11 9.41
CA ASN A 127 -27.22 6.67 8.15
C ASN A 127 -25.71 7.01 8.04
N GLY A 128 -25.06 7.32 9.17
CA GLY A 128 -23.63 7.52 9.23
C GLY A 128 -22.88 6.23 8.87
N LYS A 129 -21.67 6.37 8.30
CA LYS A 129 -20.84 5.22 7.94
C LYS A 129 -20.48 4.41 9.19
N LYS A 130 -21.01 3.18 9.28
CA LYS A 130 -20.91 2.30 10.47
C LYS A 130 -19.65 1.45 10.53
N PHE A 131 -19.01 1.23 9.39
CA PHE A 131 -17.80 0.43 9.22
C PHE A 131 -16.78 1.24 8.40
#